data_AF-A0A0L0LEN3-F1
#
_entry.id   AF-A0A0L0LEN3-F1
#
_cell.length_a   1.000
_cell.length_b   1.000
_cell.length_c   1.000
_cell.angle_alpha   90.00
_cell.angle_beta   90.00
_cell.angle_gamma   90.00
#
_symmetry.space_group_name_H-M   'P 1'
#
loop_
_entity.id
_entity.type
_entity.pdbx_description
1 polymer ?
#
loop_
_entity_poly.entity_id
_entity_poly.type
_entity_poly.pdbx_seq_one_letter_code
_entity_poly.pdbx_strand_id
1 'polypeptide(L)'
;MQPNHYYGDKVRSLLIGAGIIMILTMPFFSGLLPKPAFFSILAVLLLVVLSGLISPAQKVLVALTTLVSAGAFIAFEYYAVSASQMYGSGSPFFLVNQLLALIFLLATYFGTKSIRGITQA
;
A
#
# COMPACT_ATOMS: atom_id res chain seq x y z
N MET A 1 3.17 27.25 -4.08
CA MET A 1 2.76 26.72 -5.40
C MET A 1 3.08 25.22 -5.38
N GLN A 2 2.07 24.35 -5.50
CA GLN A 2 2.35 22.91 -5.64
C GLN A 2 2.93 22.67 -7.04
N PRO A 3 4.02 21.89 -7.19
CA PRO A 3 4.56 21.61 -8.52
C PRO A 3 3.50 20.90 -9.37
N ASN A 4 3.39 21.28 -10.65
CA ASN A 4 2.30 20.94 -11.59
C ASN A 4 2.14 19.41 -11.86
N HIS A 5 2.96 18.56 -11.22
CA HIS A 5 2.99 17.11 -11.34
C HIS A 5 3.12 16.37 -9.99
N TYR A 6 2.72 16.97 -8.87
CA TYR A 6 2.68 16.31 -7.57
C TYR A 6 1.38 15.52 -7.38
N TYR A 7 1.48 14.22 -7.08
CA TYR A 7 0.34 13.33 -6.83
C TYR A 7 0.37 12.72 -5.43
N GLY A 8 1.11 13.32 -4.49
CA GLY A 8 1.24 12.81 -3.12
C GLY A 8 -0.08 12.73 -2.36
N ASP A 9 -1.05 13.61 -2.66
CA ASP A 9 -2.39 13.54 -2.06
C ASP A 9 -3.14 12.27 -2.47
N LYS A 10 -2.96 11.80 -3.72
CA LYS A 10 -3.54 10.52 -4.18
C LYS A 10 -2.88 9.34 -3.47
N VAL A 11 -1.56 9.38 -3.33
CA VAL A 11 -0.80 8.34 -2.61
C VAL A 11 -1.26 8.27 -1.15
N ARG A 12 -1.43 9.42 -0.48
CA ARG A 12 -1.93 9.49 0.89
C ARG A 12 -3.29 8.82 1.02
N SER A 13 -4.26 9.17 0.17
CA SER A 13 -5.60 8.56 0.22
C SER A 13 -5.58 7.06 -0.04
N LEU A 14 -4.75 6.58 -0.98
CA LEU A 14 -4.59 5.16 -1.28
C LEU A 14 -4.00 4.39 -0.08
N LEU A 15 -2.99 4.95 0.59
CA LEU A 15 -2.36 4.31 1.75
C LEU A 15 -3.27 4.27 2.98
N ILE A 16 -4.02 5.34 3.22
CA ILE A 16 -5.03 5.36 4.29
C ILE A 16 -6.12 4.33 3.98
N GLY A 17 -6.62 4.28 2.74
CA GLY A 17 -7.60 3.30 2.30
C GLY A 17 -7.11 1.86 2.48
N ALA A 18 -5.86 1.57 2.09
CA ALA A 18 -5.25 0.27 2.31
C ALA A 18 -5.18 -0.09 3.80
N GLY A 19 -4.77 0.85 4.66
CA GLY A 19 -4.71 0.64 6.10
C GLY A 19 -6.07 0.31 6.72
N ILE A 20 -7.13 1.01 6.28
CA ILE A 20 -8.51 0.73 6.71
C ILE A 20 -8.94 -0.67 6.29
N ILE A 21 -8.73 -1.04 5.02
CA ILE A 21 -9.07 -2.37 4.50
C ILE A 21 -8.33 -3.44 5.30
N MET A 22 -7.04 -3.26 5.56
CA MET A 22 -6.23 -4.20 6.35
C MET A 22 -6.81 -4.38 7.76
N ILE A 23 -7.12 -3.31 8.48
CA ILE A 23 -7.69 -3.41 9.84
C ILE A 23 -9.04 -4.13 9.83
N LEU A 24 -9.93 -3.76 8.91
CA LEU A 24 -11.28 -4.33 8.86
C LEU A 24 -11.28 -5.80 8.48
N THR A 25 -10.37 -6.22 7.61
CA THR A 25 -10.32 -7.60 7.09
C THR A 25 -9.47 -8.54 7.93
N MET A 26 -8.52 -8.00 8.70
CA MET A 26 -7.62 -8.75 9.57
C MET A 26 -8.28 -9.77 10.52
N PRO A 27 -9.37 -9.46 11.27
CA PRO A 27 -9.96 -10.44 12.18
C PRO A 27 -10.48 -11.68 11.44
N PHE A 28 -10.99 -11.52 10.22
CA PHE A 28 -11.51 -12.59 9.38
C PHE A 28 -10.42 -13.51 8.81
N PHE A 29 -9.18 -13.03 8.74
CA PHE A 29 -8.05 -13.75 8.15
C PHE A 29 -6.95 -14.14 9.14
N SER A 30 -7.18 -13.92 10.44
CA SER A 30 -6.22 -14.17 11.52
C SER A 30 -5.68 -15.62 11.55
N GLY A 31 -6.49 -16.61 11.15
CA GLY A 31 -6.07 -18.02 11.06
C GLY A 31 -5.38 -18.43 9.75
N LEU A 32 -5.38 -17.55 8.73
CA LEU A 32 -4.76 -17.80 7.42
C LEU A 32 -3.40 -17.10 7.28
N LEU A 33 -3.08 -16.19 8.19
CA LEU A 33 -1.85 -15.44 8.18
C LEU A 33 -0.72 -16.28 8.81
N PRO A 34 0.37 -16.57 8.07
CA PRO A 34 1.51 -17.29 8.64
C PRO A 34 2.29 -16.45 9.65
N LYS A 35 2.06 -15.13 9.68
CA LYS A 35 2.73 -14.18 10.57
C LYS A 35 1.80 -13.74 11.70
N PRO A 36 2.35 -13.48 12.91
CA PRO A 36 1.59 -12.90 14.00
C PRO A 36 0.85 -11.63 13.60
N ALA A 37 -0.41 -11.53 14.04
CA ALA A 37 -1.26 -10.36 13.90
C ALA A 37 -0.54 -9.02 14.20
N PHE A 38 0.37 -9.04 15.18
CA PHE A 38 1.20 -7.91 15.57
C PHE A 38 1.95 -7.27 14.39
N PHE A 39 2.54 -8.05 13.48
CA PHE A 39 3.29 -7.50 12.35
C PHE A 39 2.39 -6.80 11.33
N SER A 40 1.18 -7.30 11.13
CA SER A 40 0.20 -6.65 10.26
C SER A 40 -0.26 -5.31 10.84
N ILE A 41 -0.50 -5.24 12.15
CA ILE A 41 -0.86 -3.99 12.84
C ILE A 41 0.29 -2.97 12.74
N LEU A 42 1.53 -3.42 12.96
CA LEU A 42 2.70 -2.56 12.82
C LEU A 42 2.86 -2.04 11.39
N ALA A 43 2.61 -2.89 10.38
CA ALA A 43 2.63 -2.48 8.99
C ALA A 43 1.55 -1.43 8.69
N VAL A 44 0.33 -1.59 9.19
CA VAL A 44 -0.73 -0.58 9.03
C VAL A 44 -0.33 0.74 9.67
N LEU A 45 0.19 0.72 10.90
CA LEU A 45 0.68 1.94 11.57
C LEU A 45 1.76 2.64 10.74
N LEU A 46 2.74 1.88 10.24
CA LEU A 46 3.81 2.43 9.42
C LEU A 46 3.27 3.05 8.12
N LEU A 47 2.31 2.41 7.45
CA LEU A 47 1.67 2.95 6.24
C LEU A 47 0.92 4.26 6.53
N VAL A 48 0.14 4.31 7.62
CA VAL A 48 -0.61 5.52 8.01
C VAL A 48 0.34 6.65 8.39
N VAL A 49 1.39 6.38 9.16
CA VAL A 49 2.40 7.38 9.53
C VAL A 49 3.11 7.91 8.29
N LEU A 50 3.57 7.04 7.39
CA LEU A 50 4.20 7.47 6.13
C LEU A 50 3.24 8.30 5.26
N SER A 51 1.96 7.92 5.19
CA SER A 51 0.93 8.68 4.48
C SER A 51 0.76 10.09 5.06
N GLY A 52 0.86 10.23 6.39
CA GLY A 52 0.78 11.50 7.10
C GLY A 52 2.01 12.38 6.87
N LEU A 53 3.19 11.79 6.74
CA LEU A 53 4.45 12.50 6.58
C LEU A 53 4.77 12.90 5.13
N ILE A 54 4.08 12.34 4.13
CA ILE A 54 4.26 12.74 2.72
C ILE A 54 4.02 14.24 2.57
N SER A 55 5.06 14.95 2.13
CA SER A 55 5.01 16.37 1.79
C SER A 55 5.79 16.64 0.50
N PRO A 56 5.37 17.63 -0.32
CA PRO A 56 6.06 17.97 -1.56
C PRO A 56 7.49 18.50 -1.34
N ALA A 57 7.78 19.02 -0.13
CA ALA A 57 9.10 19.51 0.24
C ALA A 57 10.11 18.38 0.54
N GLN A 58 9.63 17.19 0.92
CA GLN A 58 10.49 16.10 1.41
C GLN A 58 10.61 14.98 0.37
N LYS A 59 11.49 15.18 -0.63
CA LYS A 59 11.74 14.22 -1.73
C LYS A 59 12.06 12.80 -1.23
N VAL A 60 12.81 12.70 -0.13
CA VAL A 60 13.19 11.44 0.50
C VAL A 60 11.97 10.66 1.01
N LEU A 61 11.00 11.34 1.63
CA LEU A 61 9.79 10.69 2.14
C LEU A 61 8.88 10.20 1.01
N VAL A 62 8.79 10.96 -0.09
CA VAL A 62 8.08 10.51 -1.30
C VAL A 62 8.74 9.25 -1.88
N ALA A 63 10.07 9.22 -1.97
CA ALA A 63 10.81 8.05 -2.45
C ALA A 63 10.64 6.83 -1.54
N LEU A 64 10.82 6.99 -0.23
CA LEU A 64 10.63 5.92 0.76
C LEU A 64 9.21 5.36 0.69
N THR A 65 8.19 6.22 0.64
CA THR A 65 6.81 5.76 0.60
C THR A 65 6.48 5.06 -0.71
N THR A 66 7.09 5.47 -1.82
CA THR A 66 6.98 4.78 -3.11
C THR A 66 7.60 3.38 -3.04
N LEU A 67 8.79 3.25 -2.44
CA LEU A 67 9.45 1.96 -2.24
C LEU A 67 8.66 1.03 -1.31
N VAL A 68 8.12 1.56 -0.22
CA VAL A 68 7.25 0.81 0.70
C VAL A 68 5.99 0.33 -0.02
N SER A 69 5.38 1.19 -0.85
CA SER A 69 4.22 0.81 -1.67
C SER A 69 4.56 -0.31 -2.66
N ALA A 70 5.73 -0.25 -3.30
CA ALA A 70 6.19 -1.29 -4.21
C ALA A 70 6.42 -2.63 -3.48
N GLY A 71 7.06 -2.59 -2.30
CA GLY A 71 7.26 -3.77 -1.47
C GLY A 71 5.95 -4.37 -0.97
N ALA A 72 4.99 -3.52 -0.58
CA ALA A 72 3.66 -3.95 -0.18
C ALA A 72 2.90 -4.60 -1.36
N PHE A 73 2.97 -4.02 -2.56
CA PHE A 73 2.39 -4.63 -3.77
C PHE A 73 2.92 -6.05 -3.99
N ILE A 74 4.23 -6.25 -3.94
CA ILE A 74 4.85 -7.57 -4.12
C ILE A 74 4.33 -8.56 -3.06
N ALA A 75 4.27 -8.13 -1.80
CA ALA A 75 3.78 -8.99 -0.71
C ALA A 75 2.31 -9.38 -0.90
N PHE A 76 1.43 -8.42 -1.19
CA PHE A 76 0.00 -8.66 -1.35
C PHE A 76 -0.33 -9.46 -2.61
N GLU A 77 0.36 -9.22 -3.72
CA GLU A 77 0.20 -10.01 -4.94
C GLU A 77 0.67 -11.46 -4.72
N TYR A 78 1.78 -11.65 -4.01
CA TYR A 78 2.24 -12.99 -3.64
C TYR A 78 1.18 -13.75 -2.81
N TYR A 79 0.59 -13.11 -1.81
CA TYR A 79 -0.49 -13.71 -1.03
C TYR A 79 -1.76 -13.93 -1.85
N ALA A 80 -2.10 -13.05 -2.78
CA ALA A 80 -3.23 -13.23 -3.68
C ALA A 80 -3.03 -14.46 -4.57
N VAL A 81 -1.89 -14.58 -5.25
CA VAL A 81 -1.57 -15.74 -6.09
C VAL A 81 -1.59 -17.03 -5.27
N SER A 82 -0.94 -17.06 -4.10
CA SER A 82 -0.97 -18.22 -3.20
C SER A 82 -2.39 -18.57 -2.75
N ALA A 83 -3.21 -17.57 -2.41
CA ALA A 83 -4.59 -17.78 -1.99
C ALA A 83 -5.47 -18.32 -3.13
N SER A 84 -5.26 -17.85 -4.37
CA SER A 84 -5.98 -18.34 -5.54
C SER A 84 -5.69 -19.82 -5.82
N GLN A 85 -4.45 -20.26 -5.59
CA GLN A 85 -4.03 -21.65 -5.78
C GLN A 85 -4.56 -22.56 -4.66
N MET A 86 -4.58 -22.09 -3.42
CA MET A 86 -4.99 -22.90 -2.26
C MET A 86 -6.51 -22.93 -2.05
N TYR A 87 -7.19 -21.80 -2.25
CA TYR A 87 -8.60 -21.60 -1.87
C TYR A 87 -9.50 -21.23 -3.05
N GLY A 88 -8.93 -21.08 -4.25
CA GLY A 88 -9.64 -20.63 -5.45
C GLY A 88 -9.77 -19.11 -5.57
N SER A 89 -10.04 -18.64 -6.78
CA SER A 89 -10.21 -17.21 -7.12
C SER A 89 -11.50 -16.58 -6.56
N GLY A 90 -12.40 -17.36 -5.98
CA GLY A 90 -13.59 -16.87 -5.27
C GLY A 90 -13.35 -16.61 -3.78
N SER A 91 -12.19 -16.97 -3.23
CA SER A 91 -11.91 -16.81 -1.80
C SER A 91 -11.89 -15.33 -1.40
N PRO A 92 -12.58 -14.93 -0.30
CA PRO A 92 -12.48 -13.58 0.24
C PRO A 92 -11.03 -13.17 0.54
N PHE A 93 -10.19 -14.12 0.95
CA PHE A 93 -8.77 -13.87 1.20
C PHE A 93 -8.03 -13.50 -0.09
N PHE A 94 -8.29 -14.21 -1.20
CA PHE A 94 -7.76 -13.83 -2.50
C PHE A 94 -8.22 -12.43 -2.91
N LEU A 95 -9.54 -12.17 -2.87
CA LEU A 95 -10.12 -10.91 -3.34
C LEU A 95 -9.58 -9.69 -2.57
N VAL A 96 -9.45 -9.80 -1.25
CA VAL A 96 -8.92 -8.72 -0.43
C VAL A 96 -7.43 -8.48 -0.71
N ASN A 97 -6.61 -9.53 -0.79
CA ASN A 97 -5.19 -9.37 -1.11
C ASN A 97 -5.00 -8.82 -2.53
N GLN A 98 -5.81 -9.25 -3.51
CA GLN A 98 -5.77 -8.73 -4.88
C GLN A 98 -6.15 -7.24 -4.92
N LEU A 99 -7.20 -6.84 -4.20
CA LEU A 99 -7.60 -5.44 -4.10
C LEU A 99 -6.49 -4.58 -3.47
N LEU A 100 -5.89 -5.06 -2.37
CA LEU A 100 -4.77 -4.38 -1.73
C LEU A 100 -3.56 -4.26 -2.67
N ALA A 101 -3.22 -5.33 -3.40
CA ALA A 101 -2.16 -5.30 -4.41
C ALA A 101 -2.40 -4.20 -5.45
N LEU A 102 -3.61 -4.10 -5.99
CA LEU A 102 -3.97 -3.03 -6.94
C LEU A 102 -3.83 -1.63 -6.33
N ILE A 103 -4.27 -1.44 -5.08
CA ILE A 103 -4.12 -0.16 -4.38
C ILE A 103 -2.64 0.22 -4.24
N PHE A 104 -1.79 -0.72 -3.84
CA PHE A 104 -0.35 -0.47 -3.70
C PHE A 104 0.38 -0.28 -5.03
N LEU A 105 -0.08 -0.94 -6.11
CA LEU A 105 0.42 -0.70 -7.46
C LEU A 105 0.12 0.74 -7.91
N LEU A 106 -1.10 1.21 -7.69
CA LEU A 106 -1.49 2.59 -7.98
C LEU A 106 -0.72 3.60 -7.11
N ALA A 107 -0.52 3.30 -5.82
CA ALA A 107 0.26 4.13 -4.92
C ALA A 107 1.72 4.24 -5.42
N THR A 108 2.30 3.14 -5.89
CA THR A 108 3.64 3.10 -6.48
C THR A 108 3.71 3.94 -7.77
N TYR A 109 2.71 3.84 -8.64
CA TYR A 109 2.64 4.62 -9.87
C TYR A 109 2.56 6.14 -9.60
N PHE A 110 1.63 6.57 -8.74
CA PHE A 110 1.49 7.99 -8.40
C PHE A 110 2.69 8.52 -7.59
N GLY A 111 3.29 7.68 -6.74
CA GLY A 111 4.53 7.99 -6.04
C GLY A 111 5.67 8.26 -7.02
N THR A 112 5.88 7.37 -7.98
CA THR A 112 6.90 7.52 -9.04
C THR A 112 6.65 8.77 -9.89
N LYS A 113 5.39 9.06 -10.23
CA LYS A 113 5.01 10.28 -10.97
C LYS A 113 5.32 11.54 -10.15
N SER A 114 5.11 11.49 -8.84
CA SER A 114 5.45 12.59 -7.93
C SER A 114 6.97 12.80 -7.84
N ILE A 115 7.76 11.74 -7.76
CA ILE A 115 9.24 11.83 -7.78
C ILE A 115 9.70 12.51 -9.07
N ARG A 116 9.20 12.05 -10.23
CA ARG A 116 9.52 12.67 -11.52
C ARG A 116 9.12 14.15 -11.57
N GLY A 117 7.93 14.49 -11.09
CA GLY A 117 7.43 15.86 -11.05
C GLY A 117 8.26 16.79 -10.17
N ILE A 118 8.80 16.29 -9.05
CA ILE A 118 9.64 17.06 -8.12
C ILE A 118 11.10 17.17 -8.61
N THR A 119 11.56 16.29 -9.50
CA THR A 119 12.89 16.37 -10.11
C THR A 119 12.92 17.30 -11.34
N GLN A 120 11.77 17.50 -12.00
CA GLN A 120 11.62 18.39 -13.16
C GLN A 120 11.17 19.82 -12.80
N ALA A 121 10.88 20.10 -11.53
CA ALA A 121 10.50 21.40 -10.98
C ALA A 121 11.65 22.00 -10.17
#